data_AF-A0A9P7KC34-F1
#
_entry.id   AF-A0A9P7KC34-F1
#
_cell.length_a   1.000
_cell.length_b   1.000
_cell.length_c   1.000
_cell.angle_alpha   90.00
_cell.angle_beta   90.00
_cell.angle_gamma   90.00
#
_symmetry.space_group_name_H-M   'P 1'
#
loop_
_entity.id
_entity.type
_entity.pdbx_description
1 polymer ?
#
loop_
_entity_poly.entity_id
_entity_poly.type
_entity_poly.pdbx_seq_one_letter_code
_entity_poly.pdbx_strand_id
1 'polypeptide(L)'
;MHSISPAKAAIPRTPASHEPSTPSTVLSMASTAFSTPSTASSISSTAKSLTSQAMSPQRLRHPSRLHSRDLNGNTFRIYVKHYMDRISISQPIPSGYDDSDYESDANALPEFPATPTKRKHAAAACDETPRPGPSTATASTRTPRPRIQRLSFGGPLSPQSRSTSDASTFTHEDPTMAGFTLSYLRRAPELADMAKRVVKAVAKRRLREERKEAKEAAAAFPPPAQPSKSQSQAEHAANFGPRVKRLFQSTVVQLLREGSIVLWDGPVRSLLPSLNLPEGQGQITVNTGLWKANVTSVSADNTVFSSIGRKSFEEDEEALELSDPEEGEEAYVPVSPQFLAVVVEGAIGKLAKVGGSHGGASKGRGARSGATTEGISAYLRKDDRWRYLNEWNVVEALDVLKIEGKVRSSGKERWELIL
;
A
#
# COMPACT_ATOMS: atom_id res chain seq x y z
N MET A 1 -48.17 3.43 -54.58
CA MET A 1 -47.13 2.39 -54.73
C MET A 1 -45.84 3.07 -55.14
N HIS A 2 -44.91 3.30 -54.21
CA HIS A 2 -43.63 3.95 -54.49
C HIS A 2 -42.52 2.91 -54.33
N SER A 3 -41.85 2.64 -55.45
CA SER A 3 -40.76 1.68 -55.58
C SER A 3 -39.47 2.34 -55.08
N ILE A 4 -38.95 1.88 -53.94
CA ILE A 4 -37.70 2.36 -53.37
C ILE A 4 -36.58 1.48 -53.93
N SER A 5 -35.69 2.10 -54.72
CA SER A 5 -34.46 1.50 -55.22
C SER A 5 -33.42 1.38 -54.09
N PRO A 6 -32.71 0.25 -53.94
CA PRO A 6 -31.66 0.11 -52.94
C PRO A 6 -30.38 0.86 -53.35
N ALA A 7 -29.92 1.74 -52.47
CA ALA A 7 -28.65 2.45 -52.60
C ALA A 7 -27.47 1.49 -52.46
N LYS A 8 -26.57 1.53 -53.45
CA LYS A 8 -25.36 0.71 -53.54
C LYS A 8 -24.31 1.23 -52.53
N ALA A 9 -24.07 0.46 -51.48
CA ALA A 9 -23.07 0.77 -50.46
C ALA A 9 -21.65 0.78 -51.07
N ALA A 10 -20.97 1.92 -50.98
CA ALA A 10 -19.58 2.08 -51.39
C ALA A 10 -18.66 1.50 -50.31
N ILE A 11 -17.81 0.54 -50.71
CA ILE A 11 -16.82 -0.11 -49.85
C ILE A 11 -15.65 0.87 -49.63
N PRO A 12 -15.28 1.22 -48.39
CA PRO A 12 -14.12 2.06 -48.12
C PRO A 12 -12.82 1.32 -48.46
N ARG A 13 -12.02 1.91 -49.35
CA ARG A 13 -10.68 1.41 -49.70
C ARG A 13 -9.72 1.61 -48.53
N THR A 14 -9.10 0.52 -48.11
CA THR A 14 -8.00 0.48 -47.13
C THR A 14 -6.75 1.19 -47.70
N PRO A 15 -6.05 2.02 -46.90
CA PRO A 15 -4.80 2.66 -47.33
C PRO A 15 -3.68 1.62 -47.44
N ALA A 16 -2.92 1.71 -48.53
CA ALA A 16 -1.77 0.87 -48.82
C ALA A 16 -0.68 1.02 -47.74
N SER A 17 -0.24 -0.11 -47.20
CA SER A 17 0.86 -0.21 -46.25
C SER A 17 2.18 0.16 -46.94
N HIS A 18 2.80 1.25 -46.49
CA HIS A 18 4.16 1.61 -46.88
C HIS A 18 5.14 0.71 -46.12
N GLU A 19 5.88 -0.10 -46.85
CA GLU A 19 6.96 -0.95 -46.36
C GLU A 19 8.14 -0.08 -45.87
N PRO A 20 8.58 -0.20 -44.61
CA PRO A 20 9.72 0.57 -44.10
C PRO A 20 11.03 0.00 -44.65
N SER A 21 11.61 0.69 -45.63
CA SER A 21 12.96 0.43 -46.13
C SER A 21 13.99 0.70 -45.04
N THR A 22 14.72 -0.34 -44.62
CA THR A 22 15.88 -0.25 -43.72
C THR A 22 17.07 0.40 -44.43
N PRO A 23 17.73 1.43 -43.86
CA PRO A 23 18.95 1.96 -44.45
C PRO A 23 20.15 1.03 -44.22
N SER A 24 20.83 0.75 -45.32
CA SER A 24 22.05 -0.04 -45.43
C SER A 24 23.21 0.52 -44.61
N THR A 25 23.95 -0.41 -44.03
CA THR A 25 25.23 -0.27 -43.35
C THR A 25 26.23 0.53 -44.18
N VAL A 26 26.83 1.57 -43.60
CA VAL A 26 28.06 2.18 -44.13
C VAL A 26 29.07 2.26 -43.00
N LEU A 27 30.11 1.43 -43.12
CA LEU A 27 31.36 1.52 -42.38
C LEU A 27 32.06 2.83 -42.74
N SER A 28 32.39 3.65 -41.75
CA SER A 28 33.51 4.61 -41.86
C SER A 28 33.97 5.03 -40.47
N MET A 29 35.17 4.58 -40.14
CA MET A 29 35.98 5.06 -39.03
C MET A 29 36.46 6.48 -39.35
N ALA A 30 36.20 7.44 -38.47
CA ALA A 30 37.00 8.63 -38.32
C ALA A 30 36.86 9.15 -36.89
N SER A 31 37.96 9.11 -36.16
CA SER A 31 38.11 9.62 -34.80
C SER A 31 37.93 11.13 -34.78
N THR A 32 36.94 11.63 -34.04
CA THR A 32 36.89 13.01 -33.58
C THR A 32 36.57 13.01 -32.08
N ALA A 33 37.56 13.43 -31.30
CA ALA A 33 37.46 13.62 -29.87
C ALA A 33 36.45 14.76 -29.57
N PHE A 34 35.32 14.41 -28.98
CA PHE A 34 34.40 15.36 -28.37
C PHE A 34 34.43 15.19 -26.85
N SER A 35 34.93 16.23 -26.19
CA SER A 35 34.95 16.41 -24.75
C SER A 35 33.52 16.48 -24.19
N THR A 36 33.12 15.49 -23.42
CA THR A 36 31.87 15.52 -22.63
C THR A 36 32.09 16.23 -21.30
N PRO A 37 31.20 17.16 -20.88
CA PRO A 37 31.22 17.70 -19.52
C PRO A 37 30.71 16.67 -18.53
N SER A 38 31.63 16.07 -17.77
CA SER A 38 31.33 15.19 -16.63
C SER A 38 30.58 15.97 -15.54
N THR A 39 29.27 15.75 -15.42
CA THR A 39 28.53 16.06 -14.20
C THR A 39 28.47 14.80 -13.34
N ALA A 40 29.50 14.63 -12.50
CA ALA A 40 29.55 13.59 -11.49
C ALA A 40 28.39 13.82 -10.49
N SER A 41 27.37 12.97 -10.55
CA SER A 41 26.40 12.83 -9.46
C SER A 41 27.00 11.86 -8.45
N SER A 42 27.50 12.40 -7.36
CA SER A 42 28.06 11.68 -6.23
C SER A 42 26.98 10.82 -5.57
N ILE A 43 26.85 9.57 -6.00
CA ILE A 43 26.07 8.55 -5.30
C ILE A 43 26.98 8.02 -4.19
N SER A 44 26.83 8.55 -2.98
CA SER A 44 27.54 8.07 -1.79
C SER A 44 27.12 6.64 -1.49
N SER A 45 27.99 5.67 -1.83
CA SER A 45 27.84 4.27 -1.48
C SER A 45 28.27 4.05 -0.02
N THR A 46 27.33 4.15 0.90
CA THR A 46 27.53 3.74 2.29
C THR A 46 27.40 2.22 2.37
N ALA A 47 28.50 1.51 2.13
CA ALA A 47 28.60 0.08 2.39
C ALA A 47 28.53 -0.16 3.91
N LYS A 48 27.34 -0.50 4.42
CA LYS A 48 27.14 -0.95 5.80
C LYS A 48 26.96 -2.47 5.83
N SER A 49 27.58 -3.08 6.83
CA SER A 49 27.74 -4.51 7.02
C SER A 49 26.44 -5.31 6.93
N LEU A 50 26.53 -6.50 6.33
CA LEU A 50 25.51 -7.55 6.15
C LEU A 50 25.10 -8.23 7.46
N THR A 51 24.99 -7.49 8.56
CA THR A 51 24.40 -8.04 9.78
C THR A 51 22.89 -7.82 9.68
N SER A 52 22.16 -8.89 9.39
CA SER A 52 20.70 -8.97 9.32
C SER A 52 20.03 -8.71 10.68
N GLN A 53 20.33 -7.57 11.31
CA GLN A 53 19.43 -7.01 12.30
C GLN A 53 18.12 -6.77 11.58
N ALA A 54 17.05 -7.41 12.06
CA ALA A 54 15.69 -7.15 11.64
C ALA A 54 15.42 -5.64 11.75
N MET A 55 15.67 -4.91 10.67
CA MET A 55 15.44 -3.48 10.64
C MET A 55 13.96 -3.31 10.87
N SER A 56 13.61 -2.73 12.02
CA SER A 56 12.22 -2.39 12.32
C SER A 56 11.58 -1.79 11.07
N PRO A 57 10.35 -2.22 10.69
CA PRO A 57 9.75 -1.87 9.41
C PRO A 57 9.84 -0.36 9.18
N GLN A 58 10.48 0.03 8.07
CA GLN A 58 10.76 1.44 7.79
C GLN A 58 9.44 2.23 7.88
N ARG A 59 9.37 3.15 8.84
CA ARG A 59 8.17 3.97 9.05
C ARG A 59 8.04 4.92 7.87
N LEU A 60 7.06 4.66 7.00
CA LEU A 60 6.74 5.56 5.91
C LEU A 60 6.19 6.88 6.47
N ARG A 61 6.50 7.97 5.77
CA ARG A 61 6.00 9.30 6.13
C ARG A 61 4.52 9.38 5.78
N HIS A 62 3.78 10.32 6.38
CA HIS A 62 2.41 10.57 5.94
C HIS A 62 2.41 11.08 4.48
N PRO A 63 1.49 10.63 3.60
CA PRO A 63 1.46 11.07 2.21
C PRO A 63 1.48 12.60 2.06
N SER A 64 0.67 13.33 2.85
CA SER A 64 0.61 14.81 2.89
C SER A 64 1.98 15.49 3.06
N ARG A 65 2.94 14.82 3.71
CA ARG A 65 4.29 15.36 4.00
C ARG A 65 5.33 15.00 2.93
N LEU A 66 4.98 14.20 1.93
CA LEU A 66 5.89 13.90 0.81
C LEU A 66 6.09 15.14 -0.07
N HIS A 67 7.33 15.34 -0.52
CA HIS A 67 7.65 16.42 -1.45
C HIS A 67 7.21 16.07 -2.87
N SER A 68 6.96 17.09 -3.70
CA SER A 68 6.56 16.91 -5.10
C SER A 68 7.58 16.14 -5.95
N ARG A 69 8.88 16.19 -5.62
CA ARG A 69 9.92 15.37 -6.27
C ARG A 69 9.80 13.89 -5.94
N ASP A 70 9.28 13.57 -4.76
CA ASP A 70 9.14 12.19 -4.26
C ASP A 70 7.81 11.58 -4.74
N LEU A 71 6.88 12.39 -5.25
CA LEU A 71 5.61 11.93 -5.82
C LEU A 71 5.83 11.35 -7.23
N ASN A 72 5.90 10.03 -7.30
CA ASN A 72 5.99 9.25 -8.52
C ASN A 72 5.19 7.94 -8.36
N GLY A 73 5.04 7.18 -9.45
CA GLY A 73 4.29 5.91 -9.43
C GLY A 73 4.89 4.85 -8.51
N ASN A 74 6.23 4.79 -8.38
CA ASN A 74 6.91 3.85 -7.49
C ASN A 74 6.64 4.15 -6.01
N THR A 75 6.70 5.43 -5.62
CA THR A 75 6.35 5.85 -4.26
C THR A 75 4.90 5.51 -3.96
N PHE A 76 3.97 5.77 -4.89
CA PHE A 76 2.58 5.38 -4.72
C PHE A 76 2.41 3.88 -4.51
N ARG A 77 3.09 3.06 -5.32
CA ARG A 77 3.10 1.60 -5.17
C ARG A 77 3.57 1.13 -3.79
N ILE A 78 4.65 1.71 -3.27
CA ILE A 78 5.15 1.40 -1.92
C ILE A 78 4.07 1.69 -0.86
N TYR A 79 3.33 2.79 -1.00
CA TYR A 79 2.28 3.15 -0.05
C TYR A 79 1.04 2.27 -0.14
N VAL A 80 0.64 1.87 -1.35
CA VAL A 80 -0.45 0.89 -1.55
C VAL A 80 -0.09 -0.43 -0.87
N LYS A 81 1.13 -0.95 -1.10
CA LYS A 81 1.60 -2.17 -0.43
C LYS A 81 1.59 -2.00 1.10
N HIS A 82 2.15 -0.90 1.60
CA HIS A 82 2.18 -0.62 3.03
C HIS A 82 0.79 -0.57 3.66
N TYR A 83 -0.17 0.01 2.96
CA TYR A 83 -1.57 0.09 3.38
C TYR A 83 -2.18 -1.31 3.54
N MET A 84 -2.00 -2.18 2.55
CA MET A 84 -2.49 -3.56 2.59
C MET A 84 -1.83 -4.38 3.70
N ASP A 85 -0.51 -4.26 3.87
CA ASP A 85 0.25 -4.99 4.90
C ASP A 85 -0.20 -4.60 6.31
N ARG A 86 -0.45 -3.30 6.56
CA ARG A 86 -0.79 -2.78 7.90
C ARG A 86 -2.22 -3.11 8.31
N ILE A 87 -3.17 -3.01 7.38
CA ILE A 87 -4.60 -3.30 7.68
C ILE A 87 -4.84 -4.78 7.91
N SER A 88 -4.07 -5.63 7.24
CA SER A 88 -4.18 -7.09 7.43
C SER A 88 -3.79 -7.53 8.84
N ILE A 89 -2.97 -6.75 9.55
CA ILE A 89 -2.50 -7.07 10.90
C ILE A 89 -3.43 -6.49 11.98
N SER A 90 -4.13 -5.39 11.71
CA SER A 90 -4.74 -4.54 12.74
C SER A 90 -6.22 -4.78 13.02
N GLN A 91 -6.85 -5.77 12.38
CA GLN A 91 -8.28 -6.06 12.57
C GLN A 91 -8.42 -7.35 13.40
N PRO A 92 -8.39 -7.28 14.75
CA PRO A 92 -9.04 -8.29 15.54
C PRO A 92 -10.52 -8.16 15.18
N ILE A 93 -11.03 -9.11 14.39
CA ILE A 93 -12.47 -9.23 14.19
C ILE A 93 -13.02 -9.34 15.60
N PRO A 94 -13.91 -8.43 16.05
CA PRO A 94 -14.61 -8.63 17.29
C PRO A 94 -15.31 -9.97 17.10
N SER A 95 -14.78 -11.04 17.71
CA SER A 95 -15.44 -12.32 17.75
C SER A 95 -16.84 -11.98 18.22
N GLY A 96 -17.82 -12.20 17.34
CA GLY A 96 -19.20 -11.81 17.58
C GLY A 96 -19.48 -12.13 19.03
N TYR A 97 -19.77 -11.10 19.82
CA TYR A 97 -20.26 -11.31 21.15
C TYR A 97 -21.42 -12.26 20.95
N ASP A 98 -21.21 -13.50 21.37
CA ASP A 98 -22.23 -14.53 21.43
C ASP A 98 -23.22 -13.98 22.44
N ASP A 99 -24.17 -13.20 21.92
CA ASP A 99 -25.28 -12.58 22.65
C ASP A 99 -26.31 -13.67 22.96
N SER A 100 -25.81 -14.84 23.36
CA SER A 100 -26.56 -15.92 23.95
C SER A 100 -26.38 -15.82 25.46
N ASP A 101 -27.48 -15.47 26.11
CA ASP A 101 -27.78 -15.71 27.54
C ASP A 101 -27.48 -14.58 28.52
N TYR A 102 -27.92 -13.35 28.21
CA TYR A 102 -28.39 -12.42 29.24
C TYR A 102 -29.91 -12.25 29.18
N GLU A 103 -30.63 -13.31 29.56
CA GLU A 103 -31.93 -13.12 30.22
C GLU A 103 -31.70 -12.51 31.61
N SER A 104 -32.49 -11.48 31.93
CA SER A 104 -32.87 -11.05 33.28
C SER A 104 -31.78 -10.51 34.22
N ASP A 105 -31.71 -9.19 34.38
CA ASP A 105 -32.51 -8.55 35.44
C ASP A 105 -32.42 -7.03 35.36
N ALA A 106 -33.58 -6.42 35.15
CA ALA A 106 -33.78 -5.00 35.34
C ALA A 106 -33.57 -4.67 36.82
N ASN A 107 -32.53 -3.91 37.17
CA ASN A 107 -32.57 -3.05 38.35
C ASN A 107 -31.52 -1.94 38.38
N ALA A 108 -32.05 -0.73 38.57
CA ALA A 108 -31.45 0.42 39.24
C ALA A 108 -30.25 1.13 38.57
N LEU A 109 -30.59 2.24 37.89
CA LEU A 109 -29.73 3.41 37.66
C LEU A 109 -29.12 3.93 38.98
N PRO A 110 -27.82 4.26 39.00
CA PRO A 110 -27.34 5.39 39.78
C PRO A 110 -26.78 6.47 38.85
N GLU A 111 -27.56 7.55 38.79
CA GLU A 111 -27.17 8.96 38.64
C GLU A 111 -25.65 9.23 38.69
N PHE A 112 -25.04 9.55 37.54
CA PHE A 112 -23.65 10.03 37.50
C PHE A 112 -23.58 11.53 37.83
N PRO A 113 -22.66 11.96 38.71
CA PRO A 113 -22.50 13.36 39.09
C PRO A 113 -21.84 14.18 37.97
N ALA A 114 -22.40 15.36 37.74
CA ALA A 114 -21.97 16.36 36.77
C ALA A 114 -20.49 16.76 36.93
N THR A 115 -19.77 16.84 35.81
CA THR A 115 -18.41 17.35 35.76
C THR A 115 -18.39 18.89 35.82
N PRO A 116 -17.40 19.50 36.50
CA PRO A 116 -17.38 20.94 36.75
C PRO A 116 -16.93 21.73 35.52
N THR A 117 -17.85 22.53 34.97
CA THR A 117 -17.59 23.57 33.98
C THR A 117 -16.67 24.66 34.55
N LYS A 118 -15.46 24.82 33.98
CA LYS A 118 -14.59 25.97 34.24
C LYS A 118 -15.19 27.25 33.64
N ARG A 119 -15.45 28.23 34.51
CA ARG A 119 -15.87 29.59 34.18
C ARG A 119 -14.80 30.32 33.35
N LYS A 120 -15.26 31.03 32.31
CA LYS A 120 -14.51 32.09 31.62
C LYS A 120 -14.34 33.27 32.57
N HIS A 121 -13.10 33.63 32.89
CA HIS A 121 -12.79 34.98 33.34
C HIS A 121 -12.44 35.82 32.11
N ALA A 122 -13.30 36.79 31.83
CA ALA A 122 -12.94 37.97 31.06
C ALA A 122 -12.15 38.89 31.99
N ALA A 123 -10.94 39.26 31.60
CA ALA A 123 -10.26 40.45 32.09
C ALA A 123 -9.32 40.94 31.00
N ALA A 124 -9.64 42.11 30.48
CA ALA A 124 -8.76 42.95 29.69
C ALA A 124 -7.48 43.26 30.49
N ALA A 125 -6.32 43.14 29.86
CA ALA A 125 -5.14 43.96 30.17
C ALA A 125 -4.01 43.65 29.19
N CYS A 126 -3.58 44.73 28.53
CA CYS A 126 -2.21 45.06 28.18
C CYS A 126 -1.45 44.12 27.22
N ASP A 127 -1.42 44.60 25.98
CA ASP A 127 -0.35 44.39 25.01
C ASP A 127 0.98 44.89 25.59
N GLU A 128 1.79 43.97 26.11
CA GLU A 128 3.21 44.22 26.41
C GLU A 128 4.01 42.95 26.11
N THR A 129 4.48 42.84 24.87
CA THR A 129 5.42 41.81 24.44
C THR A 129 6.74 41.92 25.22
N PRO A 130 7.20 40.84 25.90
CA PRO A 130 8.49 40.87 26.59
C PRO A 130 9.64 40.73 25.58
N ARG A 131 10.52 41.73 25.55
CA ARG A 131 11.84 41.65 24.89
C ARG A 131 12.75 40.68 25.66
N PRO A 132 13.40 39.70 25.01
CA PRO A 132 14.45 38.91 25.64
C PRO A 132 15.73 39.73 25.75
N GLY A 133 16.12 40.05 26.99
CA GLY A 133 17.46 40.54 27.32
C GLY A 133 18.45 39.38 27.51
N PRO A 134 19.77 39.64 27.40
CA PRO A 134 20.81 38.62 27.58
C PRO A 134 21.15 38.52 29.07
N SER A 135 20.83 37.40 29.71
CA SER A 135 21.36 37.07 31.03
C SER A 135 22.15 35.77 31.00
N THR A 136 23.44 35.97 31.25
CA THR A 136 24.41 34.99 31.72
C THR A 136 24.03 34.40 33.10
N ALA A 137 24.55 33.20 33.33
CA ALA A 137 24.86 32.57 34.62
C ALA A 137 23.82 31.62 35.25
N THR A 138 24.17 30.32 35.16
CA THR A 138 24.27 29.34 36.25
C THR A 138 23.20 29.34 37.35
N ALA A 139 22.27 28.39 37.29
CA ALA A 139 21.70 27.77 38.49
C ALA A 139 21.08 26.39 38.17
N SER A 140 21.58 25.38 38.87
CA SER A 140 21.08 24.01 38.93
C SER A 140 19.60 23.99 39.31
N THR A 141 18.73 23.56 38.38
CA THR A 141 17.30 23.36 38.67
C THR A 141 16.92 21.93 38.32
N ARG A 142 16.89 21.08 39.35
CA ARG A 142 16.34 19.72 39.33
C ARG A 142 14.90 19.76 38.83
N THR A 143 14.67 19.18 37.67
CA THR A 143 13.33 18.88 37.16
C THR A 143 12.66 17.80 38.04
N PRO A 144 11.41 18.01 38.50
CA PRO A 144 10.69 16.99 39.27
C PRO A 144 10.35 15.79 38.38
N ARG A 145 10.85 14.63 38.78
CA ARG A 145 10.65 13.35 38.08
C ARG A 145 9.23 12.84 38.39
N PRO A 146 8.38 12.55 37.39
CA PRO A 146 7.04 12.02 37.63
C PRO A 146 7.12 10.63 38.29
N ARG A 147 6.42 10.48 39.41
CA ARG A 147 6.33 9.25 40.21
C ARG A 147 5.34 8.29 39.51
N ILE A 148 5.88 7.34 38.76
CA ILE A 148 5.10 6.27 38.12
C ILE A 148 4.54 5.36 39.22
N GLN A 149 3.21 5.20 39.26
CA GLN A 149 2.54 4.26 40.17
C GLN A 149 2.93 2.83 39.81
N ARG A 150 3.27 2.03 40.83
CA ARG A 150 3.61 0.60 40.66
C ARG A 150 2.35 -0.16 40.22
N LEU A 151 2.43 -0.76 39.04
CA LEU A 151 1.48 -1.78 38.59
C LEU A 151 1.51 -2.96 39.56
N SER A 152 0.37 -3.23 40.19
CA SER A 152 0.16 -4.38 41.07
C SER A 152 -0.11 -5.61 40.23
N PHE A 153 0.89 -6.47 40.04
CA PHE A 153 0.73 -7.83 39.51
C PHE A 153 0.49 -8.78 40.68
N GLY A 154 -0.76 -9.09 40.98
CA GLY A 154 -1.10 -9.96 42.10
C GLY A 154 -2.58 -10.28 42.17
N GLY A 155 -3.10 -10.99 41.17
CA GLY A 155 -4.40 -11.64 41.23
C GLY A 155 -4.21 -13.17 41.31
N PRO A 156 -4.92 -13.89 42.19
CA PRO A 156 -4.77 -15.32 42.38
C PRO A 156 -5.27 -16.12 41.16
N LEU A 157 -4.49 -17.13 40.79
CA LEU A 157 -4.81 -18.14 39.78
C LEU A 157 -6.05 -18.93 40.23
N SER A 158 -7.14 -18.82 39.47
CA SER A 158 -8.31 -19.67 39.61
C SER A 158 -8.14 -20.92 38.73
N PRO A 159 -8.25 -22.14 39.28
CA PRO A 159 -8.11 -23.37 38.50
C PRO A 159 -9.40 -23.64 37.71
N GLN A 160 -9.36 -23.40 36.40
CA GLN A 160 -10.45 -23.79 35.50
C GLN A 160 -10.46 -25.30 35.28
N SER A 161 -11.60 -25.89 35.63
CA SER A 161 -11.99 -27.27 35.32
C SER A 161 -11.85 -27.59 33.85
N ARG A 162 -11.18 -28.71 33.57
CA ARG A 162 -11.15 -29.37 32.26
C ARG A 162 -12.52 -29.98 31.98
N SER A 163 -13.36 -29.28 31.23
CA SER A 163 -14.47 -29.89 30.51
C SER A 163 -13.93 -30.62 29.29
N THR A 164 -14.20 -31.92 29.24
CA THR A 164 -13.95 -32.79 28.10
C THR A 164 -15.22 -32.81 27.26
N SER A 165 -15.30 -31.89 26.30
CA SER A 165 -16.39 -31.88 25.32
C SER A 165 -15.81 -31.82 23.91
N ASP A 166 -16.02 -32.94 23.24
CA ASP A 166 -16.21 -33.14 21.81
C ASP A 166 -15.12 -32.74 20.81
N ALA A 167 -14.82 -33.71 19.93
CA ALA A 167 -13.91 -33.58 18.80
C ALA A 167 -14.53 -32.75 17.68
N SER A 168 -14.91 -31.50 17.97
CA SER A 168 -15.06 -30.50 16.92
C SER A 168 -13.67 -30.25 16.36
N THR A 169 -13.59 -30.42 15.05
CA THR A 169 -12.40 -30.18 14.24
C THR A 169 -11.85 -28.81 14.66
N PHE A 170 -10.63 -28.79 15.20
CA PHE A 170 -9.93 -27.57 15.62
C PHE A 170 -9.73 -26.71 14.36
N THR A 171 -10.77 -26.00 13.94
CA THR A 171 -10.68 -24.88 13.02
C THR A 171 -10.00 -23.82 13.85
N HIS A 172 -8.66 -23.89 13.85
CA HIS A 172 -7.82 -22.77 14.21
C HIS A 172 -8.44 -21.59 13.45
N GLU A 173 -9.08 -20.67 14.19
CA GLU A 173 -9.69 -19.49 13.59
C GLU A 173 -8.54 -18.58 13.16
N ASP A 174 -7.89 -19.00 12.09
CA ASP A 174 -6.87 -18.24 11.42
C ASP A 174 -7.54 -16.92 11.05
N PRO A 175 -6.93 -15.78 11.40
CA PRO A 175 -7.52 -14.46 11.22
C PRO A 175 -8.06 -14.38 9.81
N THR A 176 -9.39 -14.34 9.66
CA THR A 176 -10.03 -14.57 8.36
C THR A 176 -9.55 -13.50 7.41
N MET A 177 -8.61 -13.89 6.54
CA MET A 177 -7.88 -12.96 5.73
C MET A 177 -8.83 -12.45 4.65
N ALA A 178 -9.18 -11.17 4.73
CA ALA A 178 -10.10 -10.57 3.78
C ALA A 178 -9.35 -9.85 2.65
N GLY A 179 -9.76 -10.12 1.42
CA GLY A 179 -9.16 -9.54 0.22
C GLY A 179 -9.52 -8.07 0.01
N PHE A 180 -8.62 -7.32 -0.61
CA PHE A 180 -8.81 -5.92 -0.99
C PHE A 180 -9.23 -5.84 -2.45
N THR A 181 -10.36 -5.20 -2.74
CA THR A 181 -10.72 -4.84 -4.12
C THR A 181 -10.09 -3.52 -4.53
N LEU A 182 -10.02 -3.28 -5.84
CA LEU A 182 -9.51 -2.02 -6.38
C LEU A 182 -10.39 -0.83 -5.95
N SER A 183 -11.72 -0.99 -5.89
CA SER A 183 -12.65 0.03 -5.41
C SER A 183 -12.45 0.33 -3.92
N TYR A 184 -12.17 -0.68 -3.09
CA TYR A 184 -11.80 -0.49 -1.68
C TYR A 184 -10.53 0.36 -1.55
N LEU A 185 -9.46 0.03 -2.29
CA LEU A 185 -8.20 0.78 -2.25
C LEU A 185 -8.34 2.23 -2.71
N ARG A 186 -9.23 2.50 -3.68
CA ARG A 186 -9.52 3.87 -4.14
C ARG A 186 -10.29 4.72 -3.12
N ARG A 187 -11.06 4.08 -2.23
CA ARG A 187 -11.81 4.76 -1.15
C ARG A 187 -10.95 5.05 0.09
N ALA A 188 -9.77 4.45 0.21
CA ALA A 188 -8.83 4.78 1.26
C ALA A 188 -8.39 6.25 1.12
N PRO A 189 -8.77 7.16 2.04
CA PRO A 189 -8.60 8.60 1.85
C PRO A 189 -7.14 8.99 1.68
N GLU A 190 -6.23 8.32 2.39
CA GLU A 190 -4.80 8.59 2.32
C GLU A 190 -4.18 8.16 0.99
N LEU A 191 -4.63 7.03 0.44
CA LEU A 191 -4.20 6.58 -0.89
C LEU A 191 -4.84 7.45 -1.99
N ALA A 192 -6.10 7.82 -1.84
CA ALA A 192 -6.81 8.67 -2.78
C ALA A 192 -6.10 10.04 -2.91
N ASP A 193 -5.85 10.75 -1.80
CA ASP A 193 -5.14 12.03 -1.82
C ASP A 193 -3.74 11.89 -2.45
N MET A 194 -3.00 10.85 -2.07
CA MET A 194 -1.68 10.59 -2.64
C MET A 194 -1.73 10.37 -4.15
N ALA A 195 -2.68 9.56 -4.63
CA ALA A 195 -2.87 9.29 -6.04
C ALA A 195 -3.18 10.57 -6.82
N LYS A 196 -4.08 11.42 -6.30
CA LYS A 196 -4.37 12.74 -6.87
C LYS A 196 -3.07 13.53 -7.00
N ARG A 197 -2.29 13.65 -5.92
CA ARG A 197 -1.05 14.43 -5.91
C ARG A 197 0.00 13.88 -6.87
N VAL A 198 0.12 12.56 -7.01
CA VAL A 198 1.03 11.91 -7.97
C VAL A 198 0.62 12.23 -9.41
N VAL A 199 -0.66 12.12 -9.76
CA VAL A 199 -1.15 12.44 -11.12
C VAL A 199 -0.90 13.92 -11.44
N LYS A 200 -1.17 14.84 -10.51
CA LYS A 200 -0.85 16.29 -10.67
C LYS A 200 0.65 16.51 -10.87
N ALA A 201 1.49 15.86 -10.06
CA ALA A 201 2.95 16.00 -10.16
C ALA A 201 3.50 15.47 -11.49
N VAL A 202 3.02 14.32 -11.97
CA VAL A 202 3.39 13.73 -13.25
C VAL A 202 2.94 14.62 -14.42
N ALA A 203 1.70 15.10 -14.41
CA ALA A 203 1.20 16.03 -15.42
C ALA A 203 2.05 17.31 -15.48
N LYS A 204 2.39 17.88 -14.31
CA LYS A 204 3.24 19.07 -14.20
C LYS A 204 4.66 18.81 -14.70
N ARG A 205 5.23 17.62 -14.46
CA ARG A 205 6.55 17.24 -14.95
C ARG A 205 6.55 17.15 -16.47
N ARG A 206 5.56 16.46 -17.04
CA ARG A 206 5.38 16.33 -18.49
C ARG A 206 5.24 17.70 -19.18
N LEU A 207 4.40 18.59 -18.64
CA LEU A 207 4.24 19.94 -19.19
C LEU A 207 5.54 20.76 -19.15
N ARG A 208 6.38 20.57 -18.12
CA ARG A 208 7.69 21.22 -18.03
C ARG A 208 8.68 20.66 -19.03
N GLU A 209 8.66 19.35 -19.26
CA GLU A 209 9.49 18.67 -20.26
C GLU A 209 9.09 19.14 -21.67
N GLU A 210 7.79 19.14 -22.00
CA GLU A 210 7.27 19.65 -23.28
C GLU A 210 7.61 21.14 -23.49
N ARG A 211 7.55 21.97 -22.43
CA ARG A 211 7.97 23.37 -22.51
C ARG A 211 9.47 23.53 -22.72
N LYS A 212 10.28 22.65 -22.12
CA LYS A 212 11.74 22.66 -22.28
C LYS A 212 12.11 22.24 -23.69
N GLU A 213 11.49 21.18 -24.20
CA GLU A 213 11.64 20.68 -25.56
C GLU A 213 11.23 21.75 -26.60
N ALA A 214 10.09 22.41 -26.40
CA ALA A 214 9.66 23.51 -27.27
C ALA A 214 10.63 24.71 -27.25
N LYS A 215 11.27 24.98 -26.09
CA LYS A 215 12.28 26.03 -25.98
C LYS A 215 13.58 25.63 -26.68
N GLU A 216 13.98 24.36 -26.60
CA GLU A 216 15.14 23.82 -27.31
C GLU A 216 14.90 23.80 -28.84
N ALA A 217 13.71 23.41 -29.28
CA ALA A 217 13.31 23.47 -30.69
C ALA A 217 13.27 24.91 -31.24
N ALA A 218 12.75 25.86 -30.46
CA ALA A 218 12.73 27.28 -30.84
C ALA A 218 14.12 27.95 -30.82
N ALA A 219 15.08 27.38 -30.08
CA ALA A 219 16.47 27.83 -30.14
C ALA A 219 17.18 27.31 -31.41
N ALA A 220 16.74 26.17 -31.94
CA ALA A 220 17.28 25.60 -33.18
C ALA A 220 16.70 26.27 -34.44
N PHE A 221 15.46 26.76 -34.40
CA PHE A 221 14.81 27.41 -35.54
C PHE A 221 14.03 28.67 -35.12
N PRO A 222 14.20 29.82 -35.80
CA PRO A 222 13.44 31.04 -35.50
C PRO A 222 11.94 30.78 -35.74
N PRO A 223 11.07 31.02 -34.74
CA PRO A 223 9.68 30.61 -34.81
C PRO A 223 8.83 31.53 -35.70
N PRO A 224 7.91 30.99 -36.53
CA PRO A 224 6.82 31.78 -37.10
C PRO A 224 5.85 32.24 -35.99
N ALA A 225 5.19 33.38 -36.21
CA ALA A 225 4.35 34.08 -35.22
C ALA A 225 3.37 33.13 -34.48
N GLN A 226 3.46 33.09 -33.15
CA GLN A 226 2.73 32.13 -32.31
C GLN A 226 1.23 32.49 -32.15
N PRO A 227 0.32 31.50 -32.25
CA PRO A 227 -1.07 31.64 -31.81
C PRO A 227 -1.18 31.73 -30.27
N SER A 228 -2.22 32.40 -29.79
CA SER A 228 -2.46 32.81 -28.41
C SER A 228 -2.63 31.64 -27.41
N LYS A 229 -2.03 31.78 -26.22
CA LYS A 229 -1.78 30.76 -25.18
C LYS A 229 -2.94 30.44 -24.20
N SER A 230 -4.17 30.84 -24.48
CA SER A 230 -5.23 30.88 -23.44
C SER A 230 -6.03 29.58 -23.22
N GLN A 231 -5.96 28.57 -24.10
CA GLN A 231 -6.95 27.47 -24.08
C GLN A 231 -6.53 26.16 -23.38
N SER A 232 -5.27 25.94 -23.02
CA SER A 232 -4.80 24.59 -22.65
C SER A 232 -4.95 24.18 -21.18
N GLN A 233 -5.33 25.08 -20.26
CA GLN A 233 -5.41 24.71 -18.83
C GLN A 233 -6.72 24.02 -18.44
N ALA A 234 -7.84 24.39 -19.05
CA ALA A 234 -9.16 23.87 -18.67
C ALA A 234 -9.34 22.38 -19.04
N GLU A 235 -8.82 21.93 -20.19
CA GLU A 235 -8.97 20.55 -20.65
C GLU A 235 -8.21 19.51 -19.78
N HIS A 236 -7.21 19.95 -19.02
CA HIS A 236 -6.44 19.05 -18.16
C HIS A 236 -7.16 18.69 -16.85
N ALA A 237 -8.13 19.50 -16.40
CA ALA A 237 -8.88 19.23 -15.18
C ALA A 237 -9.89 18.09 -15.37
N ALA A 238 -10.63 18.08 -16.48
CA ALA A 238 -11.72 17.13 -16.75
C ALA A 238 -11.29 15.65 -16.83
N ASN A 239 -10.01 15.37 -17.11
CA ASN A 239 -9.51 14.00 -17.32
C ASN A 239 -8.80 13.41 -16.09
N PHE A 240 -9.02 13.98 -14.91
CA PHE A 240 -8.24 13.61 -13.73
C PHE A 240 -8.68 12.26 -13.11
N GLY A 241 -9.99 12.03 -12.98
CA GLY A 241 -10.55 10.79 -12.43
C GLY A 241 -10.06 9.52 -13.14
N PRO A 242 -10.17 9.42 -14.48
CA PRO A 242 -9.68 8.26 -15.24
C PRO A 242 -8.18 8.01 -15.07
N ARG A 243 -7.36 9.07 -14.93
CA ARG A 243 -5.91 8.95 -14.71
C ARG A 243 -5.59 8.41 -13.32
N VAL A 244 -6.35 8.81 -12.31
CA VAL A 244 -6.24 8.25 -10.95
C VAL A 244 -6.63 6.77 -10.96
N LYS A 245 -7.76 6.40 -11.57
CA LYS A 245 -8.18 4.99 -11.72
C LYS A 245 -7.10 4.16 -12.40
N ARG A 246 -6.54 4.65 -13.52
CA ARG A 246 -5.45 3.98 -14.25
C ARG A 246 -4.18 3.84 -13.41
N LEU A 247 -3.86 4.81 -12.56
CA LEU A 247 -2.72 4.73 -11.65
C LEU A 247 -2.89 3.57 -10.66
N PHE A 248 -4.05 3.47 -9.98
CA PHE A 248 -4.34 2.35 -9.09
C PHE A 248 -4.27 0.99 -9.80
N GLN A 249 -4.92 0.86 -10.97
CA GLN A 249 -4.90 -0.37 -11.76
C GLN A 249 -3.47 -0.77 -12.13
N SER A 250 -2.68 0.17 -12.68
CA SER A 250 -1.29 -0.07 -13.04
C SER A 250 -0.45 -0.48 -11.83
N THR A 251 -0.72 0.10 -10.66
CA THR A 251 -0.01 -0.22 -9.42
C THR A 251 -0.34 -1.63 -8.92
N VAL A 252 -1.61 -2.04 -8.95
CA VAL A 252 -2.03 -3.40 -8.58
C VAL A 252 -1.41 -4.44 -9.52
N VAL A 253 -1.47 -4.21 -10.83
CA VAL A 253 -0.83 -5.09 -11.83
C VAL A 253 0.67 -5.21 -11.58
N GLN A 254 1.33 -4.12 -11.20
CA GLN A 254 2.76 -4.14 -10.91
C GLN A 254 3.07 -4.92 -9.62
N LEU A 255 2.27 -4.75 -8.57
CA LEU A 255 2.41 -5.51 -7.32
C LEU A 255 2.18 -7.01 -7.53
N LEU A 256 1.22 -7.39 -8.39
CA LEU A 256 0.99 -8.78 -8.80
C LEU A 256 2.22 -9.34 -9.51
N ARG A 257 2.72 -8.65 -10.53
CA ARG A 257 3.92 -9.08 -11.29
C ARG A 257 5.17 -9.22 -10.41
N GLU A 258 5.27 -8.41 -9.36
CA GLU A 258 6.33 -8.49 -8.37
C GLU A 258 6.16 -9.63 -7.37
N GLY A 259 5.01 -10.32 -7.37
CA GLY A 259 4.69 -11.35 -6.38
C GLY A 259 4.50 -10.79 -4.97
N SER A 260 4.22 -9.48 -4.85
CA SER A 260 3.99 -8.81 -3.56
C SER A 260 2.54 -8.95 -3.07
N ILE A 261 1.61 -9.15 -4.01
CA ILE A 261 0.20 -9.46 -3.75
C ILE A 261 -0.21 -10.63 -4.66
N VAL A 262 -1.28 -11.35 -4.31
CA VAL A 262 -1.87 -12.45 -5.12
C VAL A 262 -3.38 -12.28 -5.24
N LEU A 263 -3.98 -12.96 -6.22
CA LEU A 263 -5.43 -13.03 -6.38
C LEU A 263 -6.07 -13.80 -5.23
N TRP A 264 -7.24 -13.37 -4.79
CA TRP A 264 -7.96 -13.91 -3.64
C TRP A 264 -9.40 -14.23 -4.01
N ASP A 265 -9.79 -15.51 -3.88
CA ASP A 265 -11.16 -15.97 -4.13
C ASP A 265 -12.01 -16.02 -2.85
N GLY A 266 -11.43 -15.68 -1.70
CA GLY A 266 -12.11 -15.75 -0.40
C GLY A 266 -12.95 -14.50 -0.10
N PRO A 267 -13.35 -14.33 1.16
CA PRO A 267 -14.12 -13.17 1.60
C PRO A 267 -13.42 -11.86 1.23
N VAL A 268 -14.19 -10.92 0.71
CA VAL A 268 -13.74 -9.57 0.38
C VAL A 268 -13.99 -8.64 1.55
N ARG A 269 -13.08 -7.69 1.78
CA ARG A 269 -13.30 -6.63 2.78
C ARG A 269 -14.54 -5.84 2.37
N SER A 270 -15.58 -5.93 3.19
CA SER A 270 -16.73 -5.05 3.08
C SER A 270 -16.26 -3.61 3.10
N LEU A 271 -16.84 -2.80 2.23
CA LEU A 271 -16.63 -1.36 2.29
C LEU A 271 -16.96 -0.93 3.71
N LEU A 272 -16.03 -0.21 4.34
CA LEU A 272 -16.28 0.40 5.64
C LEU A 272 -17.65 1.08 5.53
N PRO A 273 -18.64 0.73 6.38
CA PRO A 273 -19.93 1.39 6.43
C PRO A 273 -19.69 2.86 6.79
N SER A 274 -19.34 3.63 5.78
CA SER A 274 -19.01 5.02 5.88
C SER A 274 -20.37 5.70 5.86
N LEU A 275 -20.69 6.39 6.96
CA LEU A 275 -21.68 7.47 7.06
C LEU A 275 -23.10 7.18 7.56
N ASN A 276 -23.54 5.94 7.78
CA ASN A 276 -24.88 5.70 8.36
C ASN A 276 -24.87 5.31 9.84
N LEU A 277 -23.75 5.46 10.55
CA LEU A 277 -23.80 5.35 12.01
C LEU A 277 -24.35 6.66 12.59
N PRO A 278 -25.42 6.61 13.40
CA PRO A 278 -26.03 7.79 13.99
C PRO A 278 -24.97 8.61 14.74
N GLU A 279 -25.05 9.92 14.55
CA GLU A 279 -24.08 10.99 14.83
C GLU A 279 -23.59 11.12 16.31
N GLY A 280 -23.91 10.16 17.18
CA GLY A 280 -23.73 10.27 18.64
C GLY A 280 -22.65 9.38 19.27
N GLN A 281 -22.10 8.38 18.58
CA GLN A 281 -21.04 7.52 19.14
C GLN A 281 -19.72 7.79 18.41
N GLY A 282 -18.74 8.31 19.16
CA GLY A 282 -17.48 8.84 18.65
C GLY A 282 -16.86 7.99 17.54
N GLN A 283 -16.67 8.60 16.38
CA GLN A 283 -15.97 8.00 15.24
C GLN A 283 -14.61 7.48 15.70
N ILE A 284 -14.51 6.18 15.91
CA ILE A 284 -13.22 5.51 15.96
C ILE A 284 -12.71 5.54 14.52
N THR A 285 -11.99 6.61 14.15
CA THR A 285 -11.20 6.67 12.93
C THR A 285 -10.15 5.56 12.98
N VAL A 286 -10.53 4.35 12.59
CA VAL A 286 -9.67 3.16 12.60
C VAL A 286 -8.43 3.31 11.69
N ASN A 287 -8.42 4.29 10.79
CA ASN A 287 -7.34 4.47 9.82
C ASN A 287 -6.33 5.57 10.16
N THR A 288 -6.62 6.49 11.10
CA THR A 288 -5.67 7.58 11.45
C THR A 288 -4.39 7.06 12.12
N GLY A 289 -4.43 5.84 12.67
CA GLY A 289 -3.27 5.18 13.27
C GLY A 289 -2.27 4.58 12.27
N LEU A 290 -2.65 4.40 11.00
CA LEU A 290 -1.79 3.71 10.03
C LEU A 290 -0.51 4.50 9.74
N TRP A 291 -0.69 5.82 9.65
CA TRP A 291 0.37 6.79 9.49
C TRP A 291 0.54 7.53 10.79
N LYS A 292 1.02 6.86 11.85
CA LYS A 292 1.41 7.53 13.11
C LYS A 292 2.42 8.62 12.80
N ALA A 293 1.91 9.82 12.56
CA ALA A 293 2.68 11.02 12.55
C ALA A 293 3.26 11.11 13.96
N ASN A 294 4.58 10.90 14.09
CA ASN A 294 5.31 11.47 15.22
C ASN A 294 5.18 13.00 15.06
N VAL A 295 3.99 13.53 15.36
CA VAL A 295 3.82 14.89 15.81
C VAL A 295 4.16 14.78 17.29
N THR A 296 5.45 14.71 17.59
CA THR A 296 5.90 15.27 18.85
C THR A 296 5.37 16.69 18.82
N SER A 297 4.46 16.98 19.73
CA SER A 297 3.87 18.28 20.00
C SER A 297 4.97 19.28 20.30
N VAL A 298 5.62 19.79 19.27
CA VAL A 298 6.28 21.08 19.33
C VAL A 298 5.15 22.05 19.05
N SER A 299 4.43 22.42 20.11
CA SER A 299 3.81 23.73 20.20
C SER A 299 4.93 24.73 20.02
N ALA A 300 5.13 25.14 18.77
CA ALA A 300 5.95 26.29 18.43
C ALA A 300 5.00 27.20 17.66
N ASP A 301 4.66 28.30 18.32
CA ASP A 301 3.97 29.45 17.79
C ASP A 301 4.62 29.87 16.47
N ASN A 302 4.03 29.48 15.34
CA ASN A 302 4.37 30.09 14.06
C ASN A 302 3.40 31.25 13.80
N THR A 303 3.80 32.34 14.43
CA THR A 303 3.40 33.71 14.16
C THR A 303 3.66 34.10 12.70
N VAL A 304 2.66 34.74 12.09
CA VAL A 304 2.79 35.89 11.18
C VAL A 304 3.74 35.70 9.98
N PHE A 305 3.34 34.89 9.00
CA PHE A 305 3.80 35.10 7.61
C PHE A 305 2.60 35.22 6.67
N SER A 306 2.41 36.46 6.23
CA SER A 306 1.57 37.03 5.19
C SER A 306 0.72 36.06 4.35
N SER A 307 -0.58 36.19 4.57
CA SER A 307 -1.69 35.93 3.66
C SER A 307 -1.52 36.63 2.30
N ILE A 308 -0.67 36.09 1.43
CA ILE A 308 -0.82 36.33 -0.02
C ILE A 308 -1.79 35.26 -0.52
N GLY A 309 -2.98 35.72 -0.90
CA GLY A 309 -4.16 34.92 -1.23
C GLY A 309 -3.86 33.67 -2.04
N ARG A 310 -3.87 32.52 -1.35
CA ARG A 310 -4.28 31.28 -1.99
C ARG A 310 -5.77 31.45 -2.26
N LYS A 311 -6.14 31.79 -3.50
CA LYS A 311 -7.50 31.48 -3.99
C LYS A 311 -7.75 30.02 -3.60
N SER A 312 -8.68 29.80 -2.69
CA SER A 312 -9.12 28.48 -2.31
C SER A 312 -9.57 27.79 -3.60
N PHE A 313 -8.76 26.86 -4.09
CA PHE A 313 -9.16 25.89 -5.11
C PHE A 313 -10.12 24.87 -4.46
N GLU A 314 -11.12 25.35 -3.72
CA GLU A 314 -12.15 24.52 -3.09
C GLU A 314 -13.29 24.20 -4.07
N GLU A 315 -13.47 24.98 -5.15
CA GLU A 315 -14.56 24.75 -6.11
C GLU A 315 -14.28 23.66 -7.15
N ASP A 316 -13.03 23.23 -7.31
CA ASP A 316 -12.65 22.18 -8.29
C ASP A 316 -12.33 20.84 -7.62
N GLU A 317 -12.77 20.69 -6.35
CA GLU A 317 -12.89 19.40 -5.69
C GLU A 317 -14.29 18.83 -5.97
N GLU A 318 -14.69 18.80 -7.25
CA GLU A 318 -15.73 17.87 -7.70
C GLU A 318 -15.35 16.51 -7.12
N ALA A 319 -16.17 16.08 -6.16
CA ALA A 319 -16.00 14.87 -5.41
C ALA A 319 -15.75 13.78 -6.44
N LEU A 320 -14.50 13.31 -6.49
CA LEU A 320 -14.02 12.38 -7.50
C LEU A 320 -14.89 11.14 -7.36
N GLU A 321 -15.99 11.07 -8.12
CA GLU A 321 -17.07 10.11 -7.90
C GLU A 321 -16.44 8.73 -7.95
N LEU A 322 -16.29 8.14 -6.76
CA LEU A 322 -15.71 6.83 -6.61
C LEU A 322 -16.80 5.88 -7.04
N SER A 323 -16.74 5.46 -8.31
CA SER A 323 -17.64 4.46 -8.89
C SER A 323 -17.92 3.35 -7.88
N ASP A 324 -19.18 2.96 -7.77
CA ASP A 324 -19.62 1.86 -6.92
C ASP A 324 -18.81 0.58 -7.20
N PRO A 325 -18.60 -0.27 -6.17
CA PRO A 325 -17.88 -1.53 -6.38
C PRO A 325 -18.61 -2.35 -7.45
N GLU A 326 -17.87 -2.86 -8.43
CA GLU A 326 -18.43 -3.73 -9.45
C GLU A 326 -18.65 -5.13 -8.87
N GLU A 327 -19.83 -5.73 -9.08
CA GLU A 327 -20.10 -7.11 -8.67
C GLU A 327 -19.16 -8.05 -9.44
N GLY A 328 -18.29 -8.76 -8.73
CA GLY A 328 -17.25 -9.61 -9.34
C GLY A 328 -15.88 -8.93 -9.51
N GLU A 329 -15.66 -7.78 -8.87
CA GLU A 329 -14.32 -7.17 -8.80
C GLU A 329 -13.31 -8.13 -8.16
N GLU A 330 -12.18 -8.33 -8.84
CA GLU A 330 -11.08 -9.15 -8.32
C GLU A 330 -10.60 -8.63 -6.96
N ALA A 331 -10.38 -9.55 -6.03
CA ALA A 331 -9.80 -9.26 -4.74
C ALA A 331 -8.34 -9.68 -4.69
N TYR A 332 -7.56 -8.90 -3.94
CA TYR A 332 -6.12 -9.08 -3.82
C TYR A 332 -5.71 -9.16 -2.36
N VAL A 333 -4.69 -9.93 -2.06
CA VAL A 333 -4.19 -10.06 -0.69
C VAL A 333 -2.66 -9.93 -0.65
N PRO A 334 -2.08 -9.23 0.34
CA PRO A 334 -0.63 -9.14 0.45
C PRO A 334 -0.02 -10.51 0.74
N VAL A 335 1.07 -10.83 0.04
CA VAL A 335 1.81 -12.07 0.27
C VAL A 335 2.64 -11.89 1.54
N SER A 336 2.22 -12.50 2.63
CA SER A 336 3.03 -12.65 3.83
C SER A 336 3.71 -14.03 3.86
N PRO A 337 4.94 -14.15 4.38
CA PRO A 337 5.61 -15.43 4.54
C PRO A 337 4.79 -16.43 5.37
N GLN A 338 4.09 -15.95 6.40
CA GLN A 338 3.23 -16.77 7.26
C GLN A 338 2.03 -17.34 6.51
N PHE A 339 1.36 -16.50 5.69
CA PHE A 339 0.25 -16.96 4.88
C PHE A 339 0.72 -17.97 3.82
N LEU A 340 1.84 -17.66 3.15
CA LEU A 340 2.38 -18.52 2.11
C LEU A 340 2.92 -19.85 2.65
N ALA A 341 3.40 -19.89 3.90
CA ALA A 341 3.87 -21.09 4.58
C ALA A 341 2.80 -22.21 4.58
N VAL A 342 1.55 -21.89 4.91
CA VAL A 342 0.44 -22.85 4.90
C VAL A 342 0.21 -23.44 3.51
N VAL A 343 0.29 -22.61 2.48
CA VAL A 343 0.12 -23.02 1.08
C VAL A 343 1.28 -23.90 0.60
N VAL A 344 2.52 -23.51 0.97
CA VAL A 344 3.75 -24.25 0.66
C VAL A 344 3.77 -25.61 1.35
N GLU A 345 3.34 -25.68 2.62
CA GLU A 345 3.20 -26.92 3.38
C GLU A 345 2.29 -27.92 2.64
N GLY A 346 1.11 -27.44 2.22
CA GLY A 346 0.17 -28.22 1.41
C GLY A 346 0.76 -28.68 0.07
N ALA A 347 1.56 -27.83 -0.59
CA ALA A 347 2.24 -28.18 -1.84
C ALA A 347 3.30 -29.27 -1.65
N ILE A 348 4.11 -29.20 -0.59
CA ILE A 348 5.10 -30.23 -0.24
C ILE A 348 4.41 -31.57 -0.01
N GLY A 349 3.32 -31.57 0.77
CA GLY A 349 2.54 -32.79 1.05
C GLY A 349 1.99 -33.44 -0.22
N LYS A 350 1.53 -32.65 -1.20
CA LYS A 350 1.05 -33.16 -2.50
C LYS A 350 2.20 -33.69 -3.37
N LEU A 351 3.33 -32.97 -3.43
CA LEU A 351 4.50 -33.40 -4.20
C LEU A 351 5.13 -34.68 -3.65
N ALA A 352 5.16 -34.86 -2.34
CA ALA A 352 5.65 -36.09 -1.69
C ALA A 352 4.80 -37.31 -2.09
N LYS A 353 3.47 -37.15 -2.16
CA LYS A 353 2.54 -38.23 -2.59
C LYS A 353 2.71 -38.59 -4.06
N VAL A 354 2.86 -37.60 -4.94
CA VAL A 354 3.03 -37.83 -6.39
C VAL A 354 4.36 -38.53 -6.70
N GLY A 355 5.45 -38.10 -6.06
CA GLY A 355 6.77 -38.70 -6.24
C GLY A 355 6.86 -40.17 -5.84
N GLY A 356 6.01 -40.62 -4.90
CA GLY A 356 5.92 -42.03 -4.50
C GLY A 356 5.13 -42.93 -5.46
N SER A 357 4.24 -42.38 -6.29
CA SER A 357 3.28 -43.16 -7.08
C SER A 357 3.72 -43.40 -8.53
N HIS A 358 4.44 -42.47 -9.16
CA HIS A 358 4.90 -42.62 -10.55
C HIS A 358 6.23 -43.37 -10.72
N GLY A 359 6.85 -43.81 -9.62
CA GLY A 359 8.05 -44.64 -9.63
C GLY A 359 7.73 -46.12 -9.81
N GLY A 360 7.28 -46.51 -11.00
CA GLY A 360 7.16 -47.92 -11.38
C GLY A 360 8.52 -48.63 -11.25
N ALA A 361 8.63 -49.51 -10.26
CA ALA A 361 9.59 -50.62 -10.16
C ALA A 361 11.07 -50.37 -10.51
N SER A 362 11.58 -49.15 -10.49
CA SER A 362 13.02 -48.88 -10.55
C SER A 362 13.63 -49.22 -9.17
N LYS A 363 13.66 -50.51 -8.86
CA LYS A 363 14.38 -51.10 -7.74
C LYS A 363 15.83 -50.65 -7.83
N GLY A 364 16.28 -49.82 -6.90
CA GLY A 364 17.70 -49.57 -6.71
C GLY A 364 18.17 -48.21 -7.19
N ARG A 365 17.70 -47.16 -6.52
CA ARG A 365 18.55 -46.08 -6.01
C ARG A 365 17.66 -45.18 -5.17
N GLY A 366 17.97 -45.10 -3.87
CA GLY A 366 17.15 -44.48 -2.84
C GLY A 366 16.41 -43.26 -3.37
N ALA A 367 15.08 -43.36 -3.39
CA ALA A 367 14.18 -42.28 -3.77
C ALA A 367 14.60 -41.08 -2.93
N ARG A 368 15.20 -40.09 -3.60
CA ARG A 368 15.61 -38.84 -2.97
C ARG A 368 14.30 -38.14 -2.59
N SER A 369 13.83 -38.45 -1.40
CA SER A 369 12.61 -37.92 -0.83
C SER A 369 12.77 -36.41 -0.61
N GLY A 370 11.68 -35.67 -0.80
CA GLY A 370 11.63 -34.22 -0.62
C GLY A 370 11.36 -33.41 -1.90
N ALA A 371 10.58 -32.34 -1.72
CA ALA A 371 10.24 -31.38 -2.76
C ALA A 371 11.35 -30.32 -2.86
N THR A 372 11.81 -30.03 -4.07
CA THR A 372 12.74 -28.93 -4.37
C THR A 372 12.01 -27.59 -4.37
N THR A 373 12.67 -26.49 -3.99
CA THR A 373 12.10 -25.13 -4.04
C THR A 373 11.52 -24.80 -5.41
N GLU A 374 12.26 -25.07 -6.49
CA GLU A 374 11.78 -24.92 -7.87
C GLU A 374 10.52 -25.74 -8.13
N GLY A 375 10.52 -27.02 -7.75
CA GLY A 375 9.37 -27.93 -7.86
C GLY A 375 8.12 -27.44 -7.12
N ILE A 376 8.29 -26.85 -5.93
CA ILE A 376 7.19 -26.24 -5.18
C ILE A 376 6.66 -25.02 -5.94
N SER A 377 7.53 -24.11 -6.38
CA SER A 377 7.10 -22.92 -7.13
C SER A 377 6.40 -23.29 -8.45
N ALA A 378 6.92 -24.28 -9.18
CA ALA A 378 6.33 -24.78 -10.42
C ALA A 378 4.98 -25.45 -10.17
N TYR A 379 4.82 -26.13 -9.03
CA TYR A 379 3.54 -26.69 -8.62
C TYR A 379 2.51 -25.58 -8.34
N LEU A 380 2.88 -24.55 -7.59
CA LEU A 380 1.99 -23.44 -7.23
C LEU A 380 1.56 -22.63 -8.47
N ARG A 381 2.47 -22.35 -9.40
CA ARG A 381 2.18 -21.59 -10.64
C ARG A 381 1.21 -22.27 -11.60
N LYS A 382 0.81 -23.53 -11.36
CA LYS A 382 -0.28 -24.18 -12.10
C LYS A 382 -1.65 -23.58 -11.80
N ASP A 383 -1.77 -22.91 -10.66
CA ASP A 383 -2.95 -22.17 -10.26
C ASP A 383 -2.69 -20.68 -10.53
N ASP A 384 -3.64 -20.03 -11.23
CA ASP A 384 -3.51 -18.65 -11.70
C ASP A 384 -3.27 -17.65 -10.56
N ARG A 385 -3.71 -17.97 -9.34
CA ARG A 385 -3.49 -17.13 -8.15
C ARG A 385 -2.02 -16.93 -7.82
N TRP A 386 -1.21 -17.96 -8.07
CA TRP A 386 0.22 -17.98 -7.72
C TRP A 386 1.12 -17.81 -8.94
N ARG A 387 0.55 -17.45 -10.10
CA ARG A 387 1.26 -17.35 -11.37
C ARG A 387 2.51 -16.46 -11.31
N TYR A 388 2.44 -15.37 -10.55
CA TYR A 388 3.52 -14.39 -10.41
C TYR A 388 4.35 -14.57 -9.14
N LEU A 389 4.19 -15.69 -8.43
CA LEU A 389 4.97 -15.97 -7.23
C LEU A 389 6.44 -16.21 -7.60
N ASN A 390 7.34 -15.49 -6.96
CA ASN A 390 8.78 -15.65 -7.16
C ASN A 390 9.34 -16.73 -6.23
N GLU A 391 10.52 -17.25 -6.58
CA GLU A 391 11.19 -18.28 -5.79
C GLU A 391 11.57 -17.78 -4.39
N TRP A 392 12.00 -16.52 -4.27
CA TRP A 392 12.37 -15.93 -2.97
C TRP A 392 11.21 -15.94 -1.97
N ASN A 393 9.96 -15.74 -2.43
CA ASN A 393 8.78 -15.84 -1.56
C ASN A 393 8.64 -17.25 -0.98
N VAL A 394 8.89 -18.29 -1.80
CA VAL A 394 8.82 -19.69 -1.37
C VAL A 394 9.91 -19.99 -0.37
N VAL A 395 11.13 -19.48 -0.58
CA VAL A 395 12.23 -19.62 0.39
C VAL A 395 11.89 -18.97 1.74
N GLU A 396 11.35 -17.75 1.75
CA GLU A 396 10.92 -17.09 2.99
C GLU A 396 9.83 -17.89 3.72
N ALA A 397 8.86 -18.45 2.99
CA ALA A 397 7.82 -19.30 3.56
C ALA A 397 8.39 -20.61 4.13
N LEU A 398 9.37 -21.22 3.46
CA LEU A 398 10.08 -22.40 3.95
C LEU A 398 10.89 -22.12 5.22
N ASP A 399 11.49 -20.93 5.32
CA ASP A 399 12.18 -20.49 6.54
C ASP A 399 11.20 -20.35 7.70
N VAL A 400 9.99 -19.83 7.48
CA VAL A 400 8.92 -19.79 8.49
C VAL A 400 8.54 -21.21 8.93
N LEU A 401 8.24 -22.12 7.99
CA LEU A 401 7.89 -23.51 8.31
C LEU A 401 9.02 -24.24 9.06
N LYS A 402 10.28 -23.91 8.76
CA LYS A 402 11.45 -24.47 9.43
C LYS A 402 11.54 -23.97 10.87
N ILE A 403 11.29 -22.69 11.11
CA ILE A 403 11.22 -22.11 12.46
C ILE A 403 10.08 -22.75 13.26
N GLU A 404 8.94 -23.01 12.63
CA GLU A 404 7.79 -23.72 13.22
C GLU A 404 8.05 -25.21 13.46
N GLY A 405 9.16 -25.77 12.95
CA GLY A 405 9.49 -27.19 13.10
C GLY A 405 8.65 -28.13 12.23
N LYS A 406 7.95 -27.59 11.22
CA LYS A 406 7.08 -28.36 10.31
C LYS A 406 7.82 -28.96 9.11
N VAL A 407 8.91 -28.33 8.68
CA VAL A 407 9.74 -28.82 7.58
C VAL A 407 11.20 -28.91 7.98
N ARG A 408 11.91 -29.86 7.37
CA ARG A 408 13.39 -29.97 7.43
C ARG A 408 13.99 -29.97 6.04
N SER A 409 15.24 -29.49 5.93
CA SER A 409 16.01 -29.58 4.69
C SER A 409 16.82 -30.88 4.64
N SER A 410 16.59 -31.72 3.63
CA SER A 410 17.27 -33.02 3.46
C SER A 410 18.54 -32.93 2.60
N GLY A 411 19.09 -31.71 2.47
CA GLY A 411 20.22 -31.38 1.59
C GLY A 411 19.82 -31.17 0.13
N LYS A 412 20.67 -30.48 -0.66
CA LYS A 412 20.42 -30.14 -2.07
C LYS A 412 19.08 -29.42 -2.30
N GLU A 413 18.73 -28.48 -1.42
CA GLU A 413 17.51 -27.65 -1.53
C GLU A 413 16.20 -28.47 -1.56
N ARG A 414 16.23 -29.65 -0.94
CA ARG A 414 15.05 -30.51 -0.79
C ARG A 414 14.45 -30.33 0.59
N TRP A 415 13.13 -30.24 0.61
CA TRP A 415 12.33 -30.00 1.80
C TRP A 415 11.38 -31.17 2.03
N GLU A 416 11.35 -31.64 3.28
CA GLU A 416 10.47 -32.72 3.74
C GLU A 416 9.63 -32.22 4.92
N LEU A 417 8.37 -32.65 4.97
CA LEU A 417 7.51 -32.44 6.12
C LEU A 417 7.98 -33.34 7.28
N ILE A 418 8.03 -32.76 8.48
CA ILE A 418 8.20 -33.50 9.72
C ILE A 418 6.79 -33.90 10.16
N LEU A 419 6.48 -35.19 10.04
CA LEU A 419 5.20 -35.77 10.45
C LEU A 419 5.17 -36.09 11.95
#